data_AF-A0A267DQG2-F1
#
_entry.id   AF-A0A267DQG2-F1
#
_cell.length_a   1.000
_cell.length_b   1.000
_cell.length_c   1.000
_cell.angle_alpha   90.00
_cell.angle_beta   90.00
_cell.angle_gamma   90.00
#
_symmetry.space_group_name_H-M   'P 1'
#
loop_
_entity.id
_entity.type
_entity.pdbx_description
1 polymer ?
#
loop_
_entity_poly.entity_id
_entity_poly.type
_entity_poly.pdbx_seq_one_letter_code
_entity_poly.pdbx_strand_id
1 'polypeptide(L)'
;MAEKKCICQICTCSEKLHKCKYEPGEETLKKAAEAHCRRCGCKKKTKPYVPMGPMETTTTYNSEYQPKLQEAPPCRKQNNQYNRPAAPMEGSTTYNADFTSKPTEPPPCCKKPNNYRPMGDMLLETTYNGEFREKVLPEQRPCTKPAGYLRPMGPMNLDTTYNSDYTQKPMDLGFEPCCPCCDPRSEGYVAAGEENGHMMFVKRG
;
A
#
# COMPACT_ATOMS: atom_id res chain seq x y z
N MET A 1 -17.99 -6.68 -32.09
CA MET A 1 -16.79 -6.60 -31.22
C MET A 1 -16.38 -8.02 -30.91
N ALA A 2 -15.10 -8.37 -30.98
CA ALA A 2 -14.68 -9.76 -30.77
C ALA A 2 -14.70 -10.13 -29.28
N GLU A 3 -15.23 -11.31 -28.95
CA GLU A 3 -15.23 -11.84 -27.58
C GLU A 3 -13.79 -12.13 -27.13
N LYS A 4 -13.31 -11.38 -26.14
CA LYS A 4 -12.04 -11.64 -25.47
C LYS A 4 -12.23 -12.78 -24.47
N LYS A 5 -11.51 -13.89 -24.66
CA LYS A 5 -11.54 -15.03 -23.74
C LYS A 5 -10.17 -15.19 -23.09
N CYS A 6 -10.17 -15.44 -21.79
CA CYS A 6 -8.93 -15.75 -21.08
C CYS A 6 -8.53 -17.21 -21.34
N ILE A 7 -7.26 -17.55 -21.10
CA ILE A 7 -6.74 -18.91 -21.30
C ILE A 7 -7.59 -19.98 -20.57
N CYS A 8 -8.17 -19.64 -19.42
CA CYS A 8 -9.03 -20.49 -18.58
C CYS A 8 -10.37 -20.87 -19.24
N GLN A 9 -10.77 -20.19 -20.31
CA GLN A 9 -12.00 -20.44 -21.09
C GLN A 9 -11.72 -21.12 -22.45
N ILE A 10 -10.44 -21.27 -22.82
CA ILE A 10 -10.00 -21.86 -24.09
C ILE A 10 -9.28 -23.20 -23.85
N CYS A 11 -8.51 -23.29 -22.76
CA CYS A 11 -7.80 -24.49 -22.37
C CYS A 11 -8.74 -25.52 -21.74
N THR A 12 -8.70 -26.77 -22.22
CA THR A 12 -9.53 -27.89 -21.73
C THR A 12 -8.86 -28.70 -20.60
N CYS A 13 -7.76 -28.20 -20.02
CA CYS A 13 -7.13 -28.80 -18.85
C CYS A 13 -7.95 -28.56 -17.58
N SER A 14 -7.95 -29.54 -16.67
CA SER A 14 -8.94 -29.69 -15.60
C SER A 14 -9.18 -28.46 -14.70
N GLU A 15 -10.46 -28.20 -14.41
CA GLU A 15 -11.07 -26.95 -13.92
C GLU A 15 -10.53 -26.33 -12.60
N LYS A 16 -9.50 -26.87 -11.95
CA LYS A 16 -9.08 -26.48 -10.59
C LYS A 16 -7.84 -25.59 -10.48
N LEU A 17 -7.28 -25.12 -11.60
CA LEU A 17 -6.11 -24.23 -11.59
C LEU A 17 -6.43 -22.72 -11.57
N HIS A 18 -7.71 -22.32 -11.68
CA HIS A 18 -8.10 -20.91 -11.80
C HIS A 18 -9.27 -20.55 -10.87
N LYS A 19 -9.06 -19.60 -9.94
CA LYS A 19 -10.10 -19.07 -9.04
C LYS A 19 -10.68 -17.76 -9.58
N CYS A 20 -12.00 -17.68 -9.70
CA CYS A 20 -12.74 -16.45 -10.03
C CYS A 20 -13.64 -16.05 -8.84
N LYS A 21 -13.94 -14.75 -8.67
CA LYS A 21 -14.71 -14.19 -7.53
C LYS A 21 -16.04 -13.56 -7.98
N TYR A 22 -17.19 -14.14 -7.63
CA TYR A 22 -18.51 -13.51 -7.76
C TYR A 22 -19.61 -14.24 -6.94
N GLU A 23 -20.42 -13.54 -6.11
CA GLU A 23 -21.50 -14.10 -5.25
C GLU A 23 -22.62 -13.07 -4.88
N PRO A 24 -23.86 -13.53 -4.56
CA PRO A 24 -24.85 -12.88 -3.66
C PRO A 24 -25.43 -13.85 -2.58
N GLY A 25 -26.25 -13.51 -1.55
CA GLY A 25 -26.91 -12.28 -1.09
C GLY A 25 -27.73 -12.52 0.21
N GLU A 26 -28.36 -11.50 0.83
CA GLU A 26 -28.61 -11.46 2.31
C GLU A 26 -30.09 -11.46 2.84
N GLU A 27 -31.12 -11.70 2.03
CA GLU A 27 -32.50 -11.27 2.34
C GLU A 27 -33.39 -12.13 3.28
N THR A 28 -32.96 -13.30 3.76
CA THR A 28 -33.89 -14.31 4.32
C THR A 28 -34.36 -14.10 5.77
N LEU A 29 -33.72 -13.25 6.57
CA LEU A 29 -33.87 -13.26 8.03
C LEU A 29 -35.09 -12.50 8.60
N LYS A 30 -35.70 -11.56 7.86
CA LYS A 30 -36.72 -10.64 8.42
C LYS A 30 -38.15 -11.22 8.51
N LYS A 31 -38.46 -12.33 7.84
CA LYS A 31 -39.84 -12.89 7.74
C LYS A 31 -40.26 -13.80 8.90
N ALA A 32 -39.37 -14.14 9.83
CA ALA A 32 -39.65 -15.14 10.88
C ALA A 32 -40.37 -14.59 12.13
N ALA A 33 -40.20 -13.30 12.47
CA ALA A 33 -40.64 -12.76 13.76
C ALA A 33 -42.16 -12.52 13.89
N GLU A 34 -42.84 -12.20 12.78
CA GLU A 34 -44.25 -11.77 12.80
C GLU A 34 -45.25 -12.93 13.00
N ALA A 35 -44.85 -14.16 12.68
CA ALA A 35 -45.73 -15.33 12.73
C ALA A 35 -46.02 -15.86 14.15
N HIS A 36 -45.17 -15.58 15.13
CA HIS A 36 -45.20 -16.24 16.44
C HIS A 36 -46.43 -15.87 17.30
N CYS A 37 -46.88 -14.60 17.24
CA CYS A 37 -47.89 -14.10 18.17
C CYS A 37 -49.31 -14.66 17.94
N ARG A 38 -49.61 -15.23 16.75
CA ARG A 38 -50.93 -15.80 16.44
C ARG A 38 -51.22 -17.14 17.14
N ARG A 39 -50.22 -17.78 17.78
CA ARG A 39 -50.34 -19.15 18.32
C ARG A 39 -50.54 -19.26 19.85
N CYS A 40 -50.41 -18.17 20.60
CA CYS A 40 -50.34 -18.22 22.07
C CYS A 40 -51.71 -18.24 22.81
N GLY A 41 -52.83 -17.89 22.15
CA GLY A 41 -54.18 -18.18 22.66
C GLY A 41 -54.63 -17.47 23.95
N CYS A 42 -54.02 -16.33 24.32
CA CYS A 42 -54.34 -15.61 25.56
C CYS A 42 -55.78 -15.05 25.57
N LYS A 43 -56.68 -15.65 26.37
CA LYS A 43 -58.06 -15.15 26.56
C LYS A 43 -58.10 -13.91 27.46
N LYS A 44 -58.90 -12.90 27.08
CA LYS A 44 -59.13 -11.69 27.89
C LYS A 44 -60.03 -12.01 29.09
N LYS A 45 -59.65 -11.56 30.29
CA LYS A 45 -60.43 -11.73 31.53
C LYS A 45 -61.48 -10.61 31.66
N THR A 46 -62.73 -10.96 31.94
CA THR A 46 -63.82 -10.02 32.27
C THR A 46 -63.79 -9.64 33.75
N LYS A 47 -64.26 -8.43 34.10
CA LYS A 47 -64.25 -7.91 35.48
C LYS A 47 -65.60 -8.16 36.18
N PRO A 48 -65.62 -8.51 37.48
CA PRO A 48 -66.85 -8.62 38.26
C PRO A 48 -67.44 -7.24 38.61
N TYR A 49 -68.74 -7.21 38.90
CA TYR A 49 -69.50 -6.02 39.29
C TYR A 49 -69.16 -5.58 40.72
N VAL A 50 -69.06 -4.26 40.92
CA VAL A 50 -68.84 -3.62 42.23
C VAL A 50 -69.96 -2.59 42.44
N PRO A 51 -70.71 -2.62 43.56
CA PRO A 51 -71.75 -1.64 43.81
C PRO A 51 -71.13 -0.24 43.96
N MET A 52 -71.58 0.71 43.15
CA MET A 52 -71.13 2.10 43.18
C MET A 52 -72.12 2.96 43.96
N GLY A 53 -71.81 3.21 45.22
CA GLY A 53 -72.46 4.22 46.06
C GLY A 53 -71.41 4.84 46.99
N PRO A 54 -71.43 6.16 47.25
CA PRO A 54 -70.49 6.78 48.17
C PRO A 54 -70.78 6.29 49.59
N MET A 55 -69.77 5.76 50.27
CA MET A 55 -69.84 5.51 51.72
C MET A 55 -69.47 6.80 52.44
N GLU A 56 -70.35 7.28 53.32
CA GLU A 56 -70.09 8.45 54.16
C GLU A 56 -69.21 8.03 55.35
N THR A 57 -67.91 8.28 55.24
CA THR A 57 -66.87 7.81 56.19
C THR A 57 -66.37 8.89 57.15
N THR A 58 -66.99 10.07 57.13
CA THR A 58 -66.62 11.22 57.96
C THR A 58 -67.22 11.12 59.36
N THR A 59 -66.43 10.67 60.32
CA THR A 59 -66.76 10.75 61.75
C THR A 59 -66.38 12.12 62.33
N THR A 60 -67.06 12.56 63.39
CA THR A 60 -66.80 13.85 64.07
C THR A 60 -65.34 14.01 64.50
N TYR A 61 -64.73 12.92 64.97
CA TYR A 61 -63.31 12.87 65.32
C TYR A 61 -62.39 13.26 64.15
N ASN A 62 -62.69 12.78 62.94
CA ASN A 62 -61.87 13.03 61.74
C ASN A 62 -62.06 14.46 61.18
N SER A 63 -63.20 15.11 61.46
CA SER A 63 -63.39 16.54 61.17
C SER A 63 -62.73 17.46 62.19
N GLU A 64 -62.71 17.09 63.47
CA GLU A 64 -62.22 17.96 64.55
C GLU A 64 -60.70 17.87 64.78
N TYR A 65 -60.12 16.68 64.64
CA TYR A 65 -58.69 16.42 64.91
C TYR A 65 -57.84 16.38 63.64
N GLN A 66 -57.85 17.46 62.87
CA GLN A 66 -56.96 17.64 61.71
C GLN A 66 -55.59 18.21 62.13
N PRO A 67 -54.48 17.82 61.47
CA PRO A 67 -53.15 18.35 61.76
C PRO A 67 -53.08 19.84 61.41
N LYS A 68 -52.98 20.69 62.42
CA LYS A 68 -52.82 22.14 62.24
C LYS A 68 -51.37 22.45 61.88
N LEU A 69 -51.15 23.14 60.76
CA LEU A 69 -49.82 23.65 60.42
C LEU A 69 -49.46 24.76 61.40
N GLN A 70 -48.36 24.59 62.13
CA GLN A 70 -47.80 25.63 62.99
C GLN A 70 -46.70 26.38 62.23
N GLU A 71 -46.75 27.71 62.24
CA GLU A 71 -45.73 28.53 61.58
C GLU A 71 -44.37 28.36 62.26
N ALA A 72 -43.32 28.22 61.45
CA ALA A 72 -41.96 28.15 61.96
C ALA A 72 -41.50 29.52 62.50
N PRO A 73 -40.82 29.58 63.65
CA PRO A 73 -40.34 30.84 64.21
C PRO A 73 -39.32 31.52 63.25
N PRO A 74 -39.29 32.86 63.20
CA PRO A 74 -38.44 33.58 62.25
C PRO A 74 -36.95 33.28 62.48
N CYS A 75 -36.31 32.70 61.47
CA CYS A 75 -34.89 32.35 61.51
C CYS A 75 -34.01 33.61 61.53
N ARG A 76 -33.49 33.98 62.70
CA ARG A 76 -32.53 35.09 62.84
C ARG A 76 -31.14 34.65 62.35
N LYS A 77 -30.87 34.84 61.06
CA LYS A 77 -29.55 34.59 60.47
C LYS A 77 -28.48 35.44 61.18
N GLN A 78 -27.57 34.80 61.90
CA GLN A 78 -26.36 35.47 62.40
C GLN A 78 -25.46 35.76 61.20
N ASN A 79 -25.19 37.04 60.91
CA ASN A 79 -24.34 37.44 59.79
C ASN A 79 -22.85 37.30 60.16
N ASN A 80 -22.40 36.05 60.31
CA ASN A 80 -20.99 35.72 60.56
C ASN A 80 -20.22 35.76 59.23
N GLN A 81 -20.17 36.93 58.60
CA GLN A 81 -19.48 37.13 57.33
C GLN A 81 -17.96 37.19 57.59
N TYR A 82 -17.25 36.12 57.23
CA TYR A 82 -15.82 36.01 57.44
C TYR A 82 -15.04 36.95 56.52
N ASN A 83 -14.41 37.98 57.09
CA ASN A 83 -13.52 38.88 56.37
C ASN A 83 -12.15 38.22 56.17
N ARG A 84 -11.85 37.83 54.92
CA ARG A 84 -10.53 37.32 54.53
C ARG A 84 -9.50 38.46 54.55
N PRO A 85 -8.27 38.24 55.03
CA PRO A 85 -7.20 39.22 54.92
C PRO A 85 -6.91 39.52 53.44
N ALA A 86 -6.73 40.80 53.10
CA ALA A 86 -6.55 41.27 51.73
C ALA A 86 -5.08 41.28 51.26
N ALA A 87 -4.12 41.19 52.19
CA ALA A 87 -2.69 41.19 51.85
C ALA A 87 -2.22 39.79 51.41
N PRO A 88 -1.37 39.69 50.37
CA PRO A 88 -0.71 38.43 50.02
C PRO A 88 0.32 38.05 51.09
N MET A 89 0.62 36.75 51.20
CA MET A 89 1.67 36.23 52.07
C MET A 89 3.04 36.36 51.36
N GLU A 90 4.02 36.98 52.03
CA GLU A 90 5.42 36.94 51.62
C GLU A 90 5.94 35.49 51.70
N GLY A 91 6.30 34.90 50.54
CA GLY A 91 6.79 33.52 50.42
C GLY A 91 8.32 33.39 50.41
N SER A 92 9.04 34.46 50.71
CA SER A 92 10.51 34.56 50.70
C SER A 92 11.10 33.95 51.98
N THR A 93 11.42 32.65 51.94
CA THR A 93 12.23 32.03 52.99
C THR A 93 13.71 32.41 52.83
N THR A 94 14.46 32.50 53.93
CA THR A 94 15.92 32.71 53.91
C THR A 94 16.62 31.68 53.03
N TYR A 95 16.22 30.40 53.14
CA TYR A 95 16.73 29.32 52.30
C TYR A 95 16.61 29.62 50.79
N ASN A 96 15.48 30.13 50.33
CA ASN A 96 15.26 30.46 48.92
C ASN A 96 16.06 31.70 48.46
N ALA A 97 16.40 32.61 49.37
CA ALA A 97 17.24 33.77 49.08
C ALA A 97 18.74 33.38 49.01
N ASP A 98 19.19 32.60 49.99
CA ASP A 98 20.61 32.26 50.17
C ASP A 98 21.08 31.19 49.17
N PHE A 99 20.29 30.12 48.98
CA PHE A 99 20.66 28.94 48.18
C PHE A 99 20.15 29.03 46.73
N THR A 100 20.54 30.11 46.04
CA THR A 100 20.30 30.29 44.60
C THR A 100 21.42 29.67 43.76
N SER A 101 21.07 29.16 42.57
CA SER A 101 22.06 28.64 41.60
C SER A 101 23.05 29.73 41.18
N LYS A 102 24.31 29.57 41.55
CA LYS A 102 25.39 30.46 41.11
C LYS A 102 25.96 29.96 39.77
N PRO A 103 26.30 30.86 38.82
CA PRO A 103 27.03 30.46 37.63
C PRO A 103 28.44 30.01 38.01
N THR A 104 28.87 28.87 37.48
CA THR A 104 30.22 28.33 37.66
C THR A 104 30.90 28.28 36.30
N GLU A 105 32.07 28.91 36.17
CA GLU A 105 32.88 28.80 34.97
C GLU A 105 33.58 27.43 34.89
N PRO A 106 33.71 26.82 33.71
CA PRO A 106 34.49 25.59 33.55
C PRO A 106 35.97 25.87 33.86
N PRO A 107 36.70 24.90 34.48
CA PRO A 107 38.11 25.08 34.78
C PRO A 107 38.94 25.30 33.50
N PRO A 108 40.03 26.09 33.57
CA PRO A 108 40.88 26.35 32.42
C PRO A 108 41.46 25.05 31.86
N CYS A 109 41.47 24.94 30.53
CA CYS A 109 41.91 23.72 29.86
C CYS A 109 43.43 23.55 29.94
N CYS A 110 43.92 22.66 30.80
CA CYS A 110 45.35 22.32 30.91
C CYS A 110 45.92 21.53 29.72
N LYS A 111 45.15 21.31 28.64
CA LYS A 111 45.64 20.60 27.44
C LYS A 111 46.54 21.52 26.63
N LYS A 112 47.82 21.16 26.53
CA LYS A 112 48.76 21.79 25.59
C LYS A 112 48.22 21.65 24.15
N PRO A 113 48.42 22.63 23.26
CA PRO A 113 48.07 22.48 21.86
C PRO A 113 48.84 21.28 21.27
N ASN A 114 48.16 20.46 20.47
CA ASN A 114 48.75 19.28 19.86
C ASN A 114 49.65 19.68 18.69
N ASN A 115 50.88 20.10 19.00
CA ASN A 115 51.89 20.52 18.03
C ASN A 115 52.59 19.31 17.37
N TYR A 116 51.88 18.19 17.16
CA TYR A 116 52.43 17.05 16.45
C TYR A 116 52.63 17.38 14.97
N ARG A 117 53.89 17.57 14.59
CA ARG A 117 54.32 17.70 13.19
C ARG A 117 55.03 16.40 12.82
N PRO A 118 54.46 15.54 11.96
CA PRO A 118 55.19 14.38 11.47
C PRO A 118 56.44 14.86 10.72
N MET A 119 57.60 14.40 11.17
CA MET A 119 58.89 14.60 10.49
C MET A 119 59.28 13.30 9.81
N GLY A 120 59.65 13.40 8.53
CA GLY A 120 60.03 12.28 7.69
C GLY A 120 59.39 12.42 6.31
N ASP A 121 60.21 12.22 5.27
CA ASP A 121 59.72 12.17 3.90
C ASP A 121 59.05 10.81 3.67
N MET A 122 57.83 10.81 3.12
CA MET A 122 57.16 9.58 2.73
C MET A 122 57.63 9.17 1.32
N LEU A 123 58.12 7.93 1.19
CA LEU A 123 58.45 7.35 -0.11
C LEU A 123 57.14 6.98 -0.83
N LEU A 124 56.68 7.87 -1.72
CA LEU A 124 55.47 7.68 -2.53
C LEU A 124 55.72 6.87 -3.81
N GLU A 125 56.97 6.54 -4.12
CA GLU A 125 57.31 5.74 -5.30
C GLU A 125 57.07 4.25 -5.06
N THR A 126 56.21 3.66 -5.90
CA THR A 126 55.98 2.22 -5.97
C THR A 126 56.82 1.62 -7.10
N THR A 127 57.15 0.33 -7.01
CA THR A 127 57.87 -0.40 -8.07
C THR A 127 57.18 -0.28 -9.43
N TYR A 128 55.85 -0.32 -9.45
CA TYR A 128 55.05 -0.13 -10.66
C TYR A 128 55.32 1.22 -11.35
N ASN A 129 55.32 2.32 -10.58
CA ASN A 129 55.54 3.66 -11.14
C ASN A 129 56.98 3.85 -11.65
N GLY A 130 57.97 3.18 -11.05
CA GLY A 130 59.36 3.20 -11.50
C GLY A 130 59.61 2.34 -12.75
N GLU A 131 59.02 1.15 -12.82
CA GLU A 131 59.27 0.18 -13.89
C GLU A 131 58.38 0.41 -15.14
N PHE A 132 57.14 0.85 -14.94
CA PHE A 132 56.13 1.00 -15.99
C PHE A 132 55.91 2.47 -16.41
N ARG A 133 57.00 3.13 -16.80
CA ARG A 133 56.96 4.44 -17.46
C ARG A 133 56.77 4.33 -18.97
N GLU A 134 56.26 5.39 -19.59
CA GLU A 134 56.15 5.51 -21.05
C GLU A 134 57.52 5.30 -21.71
N LYS A 135 57.59 4.37 -22.67
CA LYS A 135 58.81 4.05 -23.42
C LYS A 135 58.67 4.61 -24.83
N VAL A 136 59.61 5.46 -25.23
CA VAL A 136 59.69 5.94 -26.62
C VAL A 136 59.91 4.74 -27.55
N LEU A 137 58.97 4.49 -28.45
CA LEU A 137 59.07 3.43 -29.43
C LEU A 137 59.93 3.90 -30.62
N PRO A 138 60.75 3.02 -31.23
CA PRO A 138 61.47 3.34 -32.44
C PRO A 138 60.52 3.55 -33.61
N GLU A 139 60.87 4.47 -34.50
CA GLU A 139 60.09 4.76 -35.71
C GLU A 139 60.00 3.53 -36.61
N GLN A 140 58.77 3.16 -37.00
CA GLN A 140 58.51 1.99 -37.83
C GLN A 140 58.93 2.27 -39.28
N ARG A 141 59.71 1.36 -39.87
CA ARG A 141 60.13 1.51 -41.28
C ARG A 141 58.90 1.44 -42.19
N PRO A 142 58.74 2.35 -43.17
CA PRO A 142 57.61 2.30 -44.09
C PRO A 142 57.66 1.03 -44.94
N CYS A 143 56.56 0.27 -44.94
CA CYS A 143 56.40 -0.89 -45.80
C CYS A 143 56.03 -0.43 -47.21
N THR A 144 57.02 -0.34 -48.10
CA THR A 144 56.80 -0.09 -49.52
C THR A 144 56.03 -1.26 -50.13
N LYS A 145 54.77 -1.02 -50.51
CA LYS A 145 53.95 -2.03 -51.18
C LYS A 145 54.61 -2.41 -52.53
N PRO A 146 54.63 -3.70 -52.92
CA PRO A 146 55.11 -4.10 -54.24
C PRO A 146 54.28 -3.42 -55.34
N ALA A 147 54.87 -3.31 -56.53
CA ALA A 147 54.28 -2.58 -57.66
C ALA A 147 52.84 -3.03 -57.97
N GLY A 148 51.99 -2.06 -58.30
CA GLY A 148 50.54 -2.26 -58.49
C GLY A 148 50.21 -3.25 -59.61
N TYR A 149 49.03 -3.86 -59.49
CA TYR A 149 48.52 -4.86 -60.42
C TYR A 149 48.48 -4.38 -61.88
N LEU A 150 49.08 -5.15 -62.78
CA LEU A 150 49.02 -4.93 -64.22
C LEU A 150 47.78 -5.63 -64.81
N ARG A 151 46.92 -4.87 -65.49
CA ARG A 151 45.69 -5.38 -66.11
C ARG A 151 45.99 -6.18 -67.40
N PRO A 152 45.42 -7.39 -67.60
CA PRO A 152 45.51 -8.10 -68.86
C PRO A 152 44.72 -7.36 -69.97
N MET A 153 45.25 -7.35 -71.20
CA MET A 153 44.66 -6.64 -72.35
C MET A 153 43.89 -7.54 -73.34
N GLY A 154 43.58 -8.79 -72.98
CA GLY A 154 42.78 -9.69 -73.80
C GLY A 154 41.27 -9.55 -73.57
N PRO A 155 40.41 -9.79 -74.57
CA PRO A 155 38.96 -9.88 -74.37
C PRO A 155 38.59 -11.13 -73.56
N MET A 156 37.52 -11.03 -72.76
CA MET A 156 36.99 -12.13 -71.95
C MET A 156 35.94 -12.92 -72.75
N ASN A 157 36.00 -14.25 -72.71
CA ASN A 157 34.90 -15.09 -73.20
C ASN A 157 33.74 -15.04 -72.19
N LEU A 158 32.52 -14.81 -72.67
CA LEU A 158 31.30 -14.60 -71.89
C LEU A 158 30.28 -15.75 -72.04
N ASP A 159 30.61 -16.80 -72.79
CA ASP A 159 29.76 -17.98 -72.96
C ASP A 159 29.79 -18.83 -71.68
N THR A 160 28.70 -18.78 -70.90
CA THR A 160 28.58 -19.53 -69.64
C THR A 160 27.72 -20.77 -69.81
N THR A 161 28.04 -21.85 -69.08
CA THR A 161 27.23 -23.06 -69.03
C THR A 161 25.81 -22.82 -68.51
N TYR A 162 25.60 -21.80 -67.66
CA TYR A 162 24.26 -21.43 -67.24
C TYR A 162 23.40 -20.96 -68.43
N ASN A 163 23.95 -20.14 -69.32
CA ASN A 163 23.24 -19.67 -70.52
C ASN A 163 22.95 -20.79 -71.53
N SER A 164 23.74 -21.86 -71.56
CA SER A 164 23.44 -23.05 -72.39
C SER A 164 22.41 -23.98 -71.75
N ASP A 165 22.49 -24.19 -70.44
CA ASP A 165 21.81 -25.30 -69.77
C ASP A 165 20.43 -24.89 -69.19
N TYR A 166 20.29 -23.61 -68.81
CA TYR A 166 19.09 -23.03 -68.17
C TYR A 166 18.33 -22.10 -69.11
N THR A 167 17.89 -22.66 -70.23
CA THR A 167 16.73 -22.13 -70.98
C THR A 167 15.44 -22.30 -70.15
N GLN A 168 14.40 -21.49 -70.44
CA GLN A 168 13.17 -21.46 -69.63
C GLN A 168 12.43 -22.81 -69.62
N LYS A 169 12.14 -23.33 -68.42
CA LYS A 169 11.41 -24.59 -68.17
C LYS A 169 10.32 -24.35 -67.10
N PRO A 170 9.12 -24.96 -67.20
CA PRO A 170 7.99 -24.72 -66.28
C PRO A 170 8.20 -25.37 -64.89
N MET A 171 7.52 -24.86 -63.85
CA MET A 171 7.80 -25.10 -62.41
C MET A 171 6.53 -25.25 -61.54
N ASP A 172 6.65 -25.99 -60.42
CA ASP A 172 5.68 -26.09 -59.30
C ASP A 172 6.44 -26.24 -57.93
N LEU A 173 5.82 -25.87 -56.78
CA LEU A 173 6.51 -25.58 -55.49
C LEU A 173 5.78 -26.04 -54.20
N GLY A 174 6.51 -26.34 -53.10
CA GLY A 174 5.96 -26.55 -51.73
C GLY A 174 7.02 -26.78 -50.61
N PHE A 175 6.70 -26.46 -49.33
CA PHE A 175 7.60 -26.53 -48.14
C PHE A 175 6.81 -26.64 -46.80
N GLU A 176 7.33 -27.28 -45.73
CA GLU A 176 6.58 -27.61 -44.48
C GLU A 176 7.30 -27.39 -43.10
N PRO A 177 6.55 -27.24 -41.96
CA PRO A 177 7.06 -26.98 -40.60
C PRO A 177 7.01 -28.16 -39.58
N CYS A 178 7.43 -27.91 -38.32
CA CYS A 178 7.99 -28.92 -37.39
C CYS A 178 7.01 -29.88 -36.65
N CYS A 179 5.89 -29.44 -36.05
CA CYS A 179 4.84 -30.35 -35.57
C CYS A 179 3.46 -29.66 -35.37
N PRO A 180 2.32 -30.37 -35.43
CA PRO A 180 1.00 -29.71 -35.61
C PRO A 180 0.25 -29.35 -34.31
N CYS A 181 0.51 -30.05 -33.20
CA CYS A 181 -0.36 -29.99 -32.01
C CYS A 181 -0.10 -28.83 -31.04
N CYS A 182 1.02 -28.11 -31.20
CA CYS A 182 1.40 -26.98 -30.34
C CYS A 182 1.32 -25.62 -31.05
N ASP A 183 0.74 -25.54 -32.26
CA ASP A 183 0.56 -24.27 -32.96
C ASP A 183 -0.83 -23.68 -32.71
N PRO A 184 -0.99 -22.62 -31.88
CA PRO A 184 -2.28 -21.95 -31.68
C PRO A 184 -2.80 -21.22 -32.94
N ARG A 185 -2.01 -21.15 -34.03
CA ARG A 185 -2.50 -20.74 -35.35
C ARG A 185 -3.38 -21.81 -36.00
N SER A 186 -3.22 -23.10 -35.65
CA SER A 186 -4.02 -24.19 -36.20
C SER A 186 -5.52 -24.04 -35.89
N GLU A 187 -5.86 -23.48 -34.73
CA GLU A 187 -7.24 -23.16 -34.31
C GLU A 187 -7.64 -21.68 -34.55
N GLY A 188 -6.74 -20.90 -35.15
CA GLY A 188 -7.01 -19.53 -35.60
C GLY A 188 -7.04 -18.46 -34.49
N TYR A 189 -6.39 -18.64 -33.35
CA TYR A 189 -6.31 -17.60 -32.32
C TYR A 189 -5.08 -16.69 -32.49
N VAL A 190 -5.23 -15.42 -32.13
CA VAL A 190 -4.16 -14.41 -32.08
C VAL A 190 -4.21 -13.71 -30.71
N ALA A 191 -3.04 -13.40 -30.15
CA ALA A 191 -2.92 -12.73 -28.86
C ALA A 191 -3.41 -11.26 -28.96
N ALA A 192 -4.15 -10.80 -27.95
CA ALA A 192 -4.89 -9.52 -27.99
C ALA A 192 -4.67 -8.62 -26.75
N GLY A 193 -3.63 -8.88 -25.95
CA GLY A 193 -3.25 -8.10 -24.77
C GLY A 193 -3.56 -8.79 -23.43
N GLU A 194 -3.33 -8.07 -22.32
CA GLU A 194 -3.59 -8.54 -20.95
C GLU A 194 -4.69 -7.70 -20.28
N GLU A 195 -5.60 -8.35 -19.56
CA GLU A 195 -6.62 -7.68 -18.74
C GLU A 195 -6.74 -8.36 -17.38
N ASN A 196 -6.76 -7.58 -16.29
CA ASN A 196 -6.84 -8.06 -14.90
C ASN A 196 -5.87 -9.21 -14.54
N GLY A 197 -4.66 -9.21 -15.14
CA GLY A 197 -3.62 -10.22 -14.89
C GLY A 197 -3.74 -11.50 -15.71
N HIS A 198 -4.57 -11.54 -16.75
CA HIS A 198 -4.69 -12.67 -17.67
C HIS A 198 -4.40 -12.27 -19.12
N MET A 199 -3.61 -13.07 -19.83
CA MET A 199 -3.45 -13.00 -21.29
C MET A 199 -4.76 -13.35 -21.99
N MET A 200 -5.21 -12.43 -22.85
CA MET A 200 -6.47 -12.52 -23.59
C MET A 200 -6.19 -12.88 -25.05
N PHE A 201 -6.95 -13.85 -25.57
CA PHE A 201 -6.86 -14.30 -26.95
C PHE A 201 -8.14 -13.97 -27.69
N VAL A 202 -8.00 -13.63 -28.97
CA VAL A 202 -9.10 -13.34 -29.88
C VAL A 202 -8.98 -14.26 -31.09
N LYS A 203 -10.09 -14.88 -31.47
CA LYS A 203 -10.16 -15.70 -32.68
C LYS A 203 -10.09 -14.79 -33.91
N ARG A 204 -9.23 -15.11 -34.88
CA ARG A 204 -9.29 -14.52 -36.22
C ARG A 204 -10.68 -14.85 -36.81
N GLY A 205 -11.35 -13.81 -37.31
CA GLY A 205 -12.48 -13.97 -38.23
C GLY A 205 -11.99 -14.38 -39.61
#